data_AF-A0A085NC84-F1
#
_entry.id   AF-A0A085NC84-F1
#
_cell.length_a   1.000
_cell.length_b   1.000
_cell.length_c   1.000
_cell.angle_alpha   90.00
_cell.angle_beta   90.00
_cell.angle_gamma   90.00
#
_symmetry.space_group_name_H-M   'P 1'
#
loop_
_entity.id
_entity.type
_entity.pdbx_description
1 polymer ?
#
loop_
_entity_poly.entity_id
_entity_poly.type
_entity_poly.pdbx_seq_one_letter_code
_entity_poly.pdbx_strand_id
1 'polypeptide(L)'
;MRLVKYLLHFFVLCLVQADEHDHMYNYGEEVVLWVNTVGPYHNRQETYAFFSLPYCRGTKASISHYHETLGERLLGVELEFSGLPISFQVNSPKTVYCTMHLSDEGAEQFENAVAHHYWYQMFMDDLPIWGVVGEKVVDNNGNPTFKIFTHKRFQIGFNGQQIVDVNLTSENLVNVEAFSEVPLTYEVEWIPSQIPFSSRFDKYLDASFFQHRIHWFSLFNAFMMVIFLVGLVSLILMRTLRKDYARYEKDRELDELERDFGDEYGWKQIHGDVFRPPAHQLLFASLVGTGCHVFVVVLVVVAVSMLGELYMQRGSILGTIIFAYAALSPVNGYAGGSLYARFGGRRWIRQMFLGASLLPVYVCSMAVLVNFVAIYYHATRAIPFTTMLEVISICIFVILPLSLVGTVLGRNLSGHASYPCRVNAVPRPIPEKKCYMEPLSLVLVGGLLPFGSIFIEVYFIFTSFWAYKIYYVYGFMLLVCVLLAIVTMCVTAVCCYVLLNAEDYRWRWTSFFVGASTAFYVYLYAVYYFFYKTKMYGFFQTIFYFGYTSIFCVALGIMCVLLVVSRSFVLLNIAPTSSCRDLFCGQFLTQCRRVGFLSFPSGGRLYEVSSGVSSLPGTC
;
A
#
# COMPACT_ATOMS: atom_id res chain seq x y z
N MET A 1 22.39 13.67 15.81
CA MET A 1 22.19 13.36 14.37
C MET A 1 23.49 13.14 13.60
N ARG A 2 24.56 13.94 13.76
CA ARG A 2 25.86 13.69 13.11
C ARG A 2 26.60 12.45 13.68
N LEU A 3 26.51 12.21 14.99
CA LEU A 3 27.20 11.07 15.65
C LEU A 3 26.69 9.70 15.16
N VAL A 4 25.38 9.56 14.90
CA VAL A 4 24.77 8.33 14.38
C VAL A 4 25.19 8.06 12.93
N LYS A 5 25.34 9.11 12.11
CA LYS A 5 25.88 8.98 10.75
C LYS A 5 27.35 8.53 10.76
N TYR A 6 28.17 9.04 11.68
CA TYR A 6 29.58 8.65 11.79
C TYR A 6 29.77 7.24 12.37
N LEU A 7 28.95 6.83 13.34
CA LEU A 7 28.98 5.46 13.88
C LEU A 7 28.51 4.42 12.85
N LEU A 8 27.53 4.77 12.00
CA LEU A 8 27.11 3.90 10.89
C LEU A 8 28.19 3.80 9.80
N HIS A 9 28.97 4.85 9.57
CA HIS A 9 30.04 4.86 8.57
C HIS A 9 31.31 4.13 9.04
N PHE A 10 31.62 4.17 10.34
CA PHE A 10 32.83 3.55 10.87
C PHE A 10 32.72 2.01 10.97
N PHE A 11 31.52 1.46 11.11
CA PHE A 11 31.30 0.01 11.17
C PHE A 11 31.34 -0.69 9.80
N VAL A 12 31.26 0.07 8.70
CA VAL A 12 31.22 -0.46 7.32
C VAL A 12 32.63 -0.62 6.71
N LEU A 13 33.67 -0.05 7.31
CA LEU A 13 34.99 0.10 6.68
C LEU A 13 36.02 -1.01 6.98
N CYS A 14 35.65 -2.16 7.56
CA CYS A 14 36.67 -3.13 8.04
C CYS A 14 36.69 -4.53 7.41
N LEU A 15 35.82 -4.89 6.46
CA LEU A 15 35.97 -6.14 5.69
C LEU A 15 35.33 -5.97 4.31
N VAL A 16 36.09 -5.49 3.32
CA VAL A 16 35.64 -5.46 1.92
C VAL A 16 36.43 -6.52 1.17
N GLN A 17 35.86 -7.73 1.11
CA GLN A 17 36.17 -8.65 0.02
C GLN A 17 35.25 -8.24 -1.13
N ALA A 18 35.81 -8.04 -2.33
CA ALA A 18 35.00 -7.93 -3.54
C ALA A 18 34.13 -9.18 -3.63
N ASP A 19 32.81 -9.00 -3.73
CA ASP A 19 31.82 -10.08 -3.75
C ASP A 19 30.54 -9.59 -4.46
N GLU A 20 29.61 -10.51 -4.70
CA GLU A 20 28.23 -10.28 -5.15
C GLU A 20 27.52 -9.14 -4.39
N HIS A 21 27.89 -8.92 -3.13
CA HIS A 21 27.30 -7.89 -2.27
C HIS A 21 27.77 -6.47 -2.60
N ASP A 22 28.99 -6.34 -3.13
CA ASP A 22 29.57 -5.07 -3.55
C ASP A 22 29.45 -4.84 -5.08
N HIS A 23 28.93 -5.84 -5.81
CA HIS A 23 28.73 -5.86 -7.26
C HIS A 23 30.01 -5.53 -8.06
N MET A 24 31.16 -5.91 -7.53
CA MET A 24 32.48 -5.65 -8.10
C MET A 24 33.25 -6.96 -8.21
N TYR A 25 33.74 -7.28 -9.41
CA TYR A 25 34.38 -8.54 -9.74
C TYR A 25 35.78 -8.30 -10.33
N ASN A 26 36.73 -9.12 -9.89
CA ASN A 26 38.06 -9.21 -10.47
C ASN A 26 38.09 -10.16 -11.66
N TYR A 27 39.07 -9.99 -12.55
CA TYR A 27 39.25 -10.89 -13.69
C TYR A 27 39.41 -12.35 -13.23
N GLY A 28 38.60 -13.27 -13.79
CA GLY A 28 38.62 -14.69 -13.45
C GLY A 28 37.96 -15.05 -12.12
N GLU A 29 37.39 -14.07 -11.41
CA GLU A 29 36.61 -14.29 -10.18
C GLU A 29 35.33 -15.07 -10.49
N GLU A 30 34.85 -15.85 -9.52
CA GLU A 30 33.64 -16.64 -9.69
C GLU A 30 32.40 -15.75 -9.76
N VAL A 31 31.55 -16.01 -10.74
CA VAL A 31 30.23 -15.39 -10.86
C VAL A 31 29.19 -16.47 -10.60
N VAL A 32 28.40 -16.29 -9.55
CA VAL A 32 27.39 -17.27 -9.15
C VAL A 32 26.11 -17.08 -9.97
N LEU A 33 25.65 -18.16 -10.61
CA LEU A 33 24.33 -18.22 -11.23
C LEU A 33 23.38 -18.97 -10.28
N TRP A 34 22.39 -18.24 -9.78
CA TRP A 34 21.33 -18.75 -8.93
C TRP A 34 20.13 -19.18 -9.79
N VAL A 35 19.61 -20.39 -9.56
CA VAL A 35 18.31 -20.80 -10.08
C VAL A 35 17.26 -20.58 -8.99
N ASN A 36 16.05 -20.17 -9.38
CA ASN A 36 15.00 -19.86 -8.41
C ASN A 36 13.80 -20.79 -8.63
N THR A 37 12.92 -20.39 -9.56
CA THR A 37 11.63 -21.06 -9.72
C THR A 37 11.33 -21.43 -11.15
N VAL A 38 10.44 -22.40 -11.30
CA VAL A 38 9.79 -22.78 -12.55
C VAL A 38 8.27 -22.77 -12.37
N GLY A 39 7.52 -22.43 -13.41
CA GLY A 39 6.06 -22.51 -13.34
C GLY A 39 5.37 -22.16 -14.66
N PRO A 40 4.05 -22.37 -14.74
CA PRO A 40 3.25 -22.03 -15.93
C PRO A 40 3.26 -20.52 -16.24
N TYR A 41 3.36 -20.16 -17.51
CA TYR A 41 3.39 -18.75 -17.95
C TYR A 41 2.10 -17.97 -17.64
N HIS A 42 0.95 -18.66 -17.66
CA HIS A 42 -0.35 -18.06 -17.37
C HIS A 42 -0.69 -17.96 -15.88
N ASN A 43 -0.15 -18.86 -15.04
CA ASN A 43 -0.35 -18.86 -13.59
C ASN A 43 0.96 -18.52 -12.87
N ARG A 44 1.43 -17.29 -13.03
CA ARG A 44 2.76 -16.87 -12.57
C ARG A 44 2.96 -16.89 -11.05
N GLN A 45 1.90 -17.04 -10.25
CA GLN A 45 2.03 -17.15 -8.80
C GLN A 45 2.16 -18.59 -8.33
N GLU A 46 1.83 -19.56 -9.19
CA GLU A 46 2.07 -20.97 -9.01
C GLU A 46 3.50 -21.28 -9.45
N THR A 47 4.42 -21.28 -8.50
CA THR A 47 5.85 -21.52 -8.75
C THR A 47 6.34 -22.71 -7.95
N TYR A 48 7.25 -23.45 -8.56
CA TYR A 48 7.90 -24.65 -8.04
C TYR A 48 9.42 -24.45 -8.07
N ALA A 49 10.17 -25.25 -7.32
CA ALA A 49 11.62 -25.14 -7.27
C ALA A 49 12.19 -25.51 -8.64
N PHE A 50 13.25 -24.87 -9.09
CA PHE A 50 13.81 -25.13 -10.43
C PHE A 50 14.11 -26.62 -10.67
N PHE A 51 14.63 -27.31 -9.66
CA PHE A 51 14.95 -28.74 -9.70
C PHE A 51 13.76 -29.66 -9.37
N SER A 52 12.53 -29.13 -9.33
CA SER A 52 11.33 -29.98 -9.32
C SER A 52 11.13 -30.68 -10.67
N LEU A 53 11.62 -30.07 -11.76
CA LEU A 53 11.82 -30.75 -13.03
C LEU A 53 13.13 -31.53 -13.00
N PRO A 54 13.27 -32.65 -13.73
CA PRO A 54 14.43 -33.53 -13.65
C PRO A 54 15.69 -32.97 -14.35
N TYR A 55 15.93 -31.66 -14.26
CA TYR A 55 17.22 -31.06 -14.57
C TYR A 55 18.28 -31.55 -13.60
N CYS A 56 19.48 -31.80 -14.10
CA CYS A 56 20.62 -32.09 -13.24
C CYS A 56 21.38 -30.83 -12.82
N ARG A 57 21.98 -30.90 -11.63
CA ARG A 57 22.87 -29.86 -11.10
C ARG A 57 24.19 -29.88 -11.87
N GLY A 58 24.84 -28.72 -11.97
CA GLY A 58 26.17 -28.62 -12.55
C GLY A 58 27.25 -29.32 -11.71
N THR A 59 28.47 -29.32 -12.22
CA THR A 59 29.58 -30.11 -11.66
C THR A 59 30.10 -29.61 -10.31
N LYS A 60 29.79 -28.35 -9.95
CA LYS A 60 30.26 -27.75 -8.69
C LYS A 60 29.26 -27.99 -7.54
N ALA A 61 29.74 -28.63 -6.47
CA ALA A 61 28.90 -29.15 -5.39
C ALA A 61 28.56 -28.16 -4.26
N SER A 62 29.29 -27.04 -4.11
CA SER A 62 29.06 -26.08 -3.01
C SER A 62 29.65 -24.70 -3.28
N ILE A 63 28.99 -23.67 -2.73
CA ILE A 63 29.46 -22.28 -2.63
C ILE A 63 29.71 -21.96 -1.14
N SER A 64 30.50 -20.91 -0.87
CA SER A 64 30.50 -20.17 0.39
C SER A 64 29.17 -19.42 0.58
N HIS A 65 28.34 -19.91 1.52
CA HIS A 65 27.19 -19.26 2.17
C HIS A 65 26.50 -18.06 1.47
N TYR A 66 25.24 -18.25 1.06
CA TYR A 66 24.27 -17.15 0.82
C TYR A 66 23.19 -17.16 1.92
N HIS A 67 22.72 -15.97 2.33
CA HIS A 67 21.63 -15.82 3.30
C HIS A 67 20.47 -15.03 2.70
N GLU A 68 19.31 -15.66 2.58
CA GLU A 68 18.06 -15.02 2.14
C GLU A 68 17.53 -14.01 3.18
N THR A 69 17.12 -12.85 2.70
CA THR A 69 16.46 -11.83 3.51
C THR A 69 15.02 -12.25 3.88
N LEU A 70 14.47 -11.66 4.95
CA LEU A 70 13.08 -11.90 5.37
C LEU A 70 12.08 -11.57 4.25
N GLY A 71 12.36 -10.52 3.46
CA GLY A 71 11.52 -10.11 2.34
C GLY A 71 11.50 -11.14 1.22
N GLU A 72 12.66 -11.73 0.90
CA GLU A 72 12.77 -12.80 -0.11
C GLU A 72 12.06 -14.08 0.32
N ARG A 73 12.25 -14.50 1.58
CA ARG A 73 11.56 -15.67 2.14
C ARG A 73 10.04 -15.54 2.11
N LEU A 74 9.51 -14.34 2.37
CA LEU A 74 8.06 -14.08 2.29
C LEU A 74 7.53 -14.02 0.85
N LEU A 75 8.40 -13.76 -0.14
CA LEU A 75 8.03 -13.79 -1.55
C LEU A 75 8.13 -15.18 -2.18
N GLY A 76 8.65 -16.18 -1.45
CA GLY A 76 8.86 -17.54 -1.94
C GLY A 76 10.03 -17.63 -2.92
N VAL A 77 11.04 -16.76 -2.76
CA VAL A 77 12.31 -16.87 -3.47
C VAL A 77 13.14 -17.92 -2.74
N GLU A 78 13.48 -18.99 -3.45
CA GLU A 78 14.31 -20.09 -2.94
C GLU A 78 15.48 -20.22 -3.92
N LEU A 79 16.62 -19.64 -3.55
CA LEU A 79 17.78 -19.62 -4.44
C LEU A 79 18.58 -20.90 -4.28
N GLU A 80 18.61 -21.70 -5.32
CA GLU A 80 19.49 -22.86 -5.41
C GLU A 80 20.66 -22.58 -6.34
N PHE A 81 21.81 -23.15 -6.03
CA PHE A 81 22.99 -23.00 -6.88
C PHE A 81 22.85 -23.82 -8.15
N SER A 82 23.09 -23.20 -9.31
CA SER A 82 23.07 -23.90 -10.61
C SER A 82 24.17 -24.95 -10.75
N GLY A 83 25.32 -24.78 -10.08
CA GLY A 83 26.48 -25.64 -10.24
C GLY A 83 27.32 -25.37 -11.49
N LEU A 84 27.00 -24.32 -12.27
CA LEU A 84 27.73 -23.97 -13.48
C LEU A 84 28.97 -23.11 -13.14
N PRO A 85 30.18 -23.51 -13.57
CA PRO A 85 31.39 -22.72 -13.33
C PRO A 85 31.44 -21.54 -14.31
N ILE A 86 31.12 -20.34 -13.83
CA ILE A 86 31.21 -19.11 -14.61
C ILE A 86 32.27 -18.21 -13.96
N SER A 87 33.20 -17.71 -14.77
CA SER A 87 34.26 -16.79 -14.32
C SER A 87 34.15 -15.46 -15.03
N PHE A 88 34.35 -14.38 -14.27
CA PHE A 88 34.23 -13.01 -14.76
C PHE A 88 35.22 -12.72 -15.89
N GLN A 89 34.73 -12.21 -17.02
CA GLN A 89 35.48 -11.93 -18.25
C GLN A 89 36.18 -13.14 -18.90
N VAL A 90 35.79 -14.36 -18.56
CA VAL A 90 36.32 -15.58 -19.19
C VAL A 90 35.22 -16.25 -20.01
N ASN A 91 35.38 -16.30 -21.33
CA ASN A 91 34.45 -16.97 -22.22
C ASN A 91 34.53 -18.48 -22.04
N SER A 92 33.36 -19.14 -21.94
CA SER A 92 33.28 -20.59 -21.92
C SER A 92 32.67 -21.06 -23.25
N PRO A 93 33.37 -21.90 -24.02
CA PRO A 93 32.79 -22.49 -25.22
C PRO A 93 31.61 -23.40 -24.86
N LYS A 94 30.86 -23.83 -25.88
CA LYS A 94 29.79 -24.80 -25.72
C LYS A 94 30.30 -26.07 -25.04
N THR A 95 29.91 -26.26 -23.78
CA THR A 95 30.34 -27.38 -22.93
C THR A 95 29.12 -28.15 -22.43
N VAL A 96 29.24 -29.48 -22.40
CA VAL A 96 28.24 -30.36 -21.77
C VAL A 96 28.49 -30.33 -20.28
N TYR A 97 27.53 -29.86 -19.49
CA TYR A 97 27.68 -29.81 -18.03
C TYR A 97 27.04 -31.01 -17.34
N CYS A 98 26.02 -31.61 -17.95
CA CYS A 98 25.38 -32.82 -17.47
C CYS A 98 24.70 -33.56 -18.64
N THR A 99 24.67 -34.89 -18.57
CA THR A 99 23.78 -35.74 -19.37
C THR A 99 22.60 -36.17 -18.50
N MET A 100 21.41 -35.75 -18.88
CA MET A 100 20.18 -36.08 -18.19
C MET A 100 19.64 -37.43 -18.67
N HIS A 101 19.32 -38.33 -17.75
CA HIS A 101 18.63 -39.59 -18.04
C HIS A 101 17.15 -39.43 -17.72
N LEU A 102 16.29 -39.48 -18.75
CA LEU A 102 14.84 -39.31 -18.57
C LEU A 102 14.19 -40.63 -18.15
N SER A 103 13.58 -40.68 -16.97
CA SER A 103 12.64 -41.74 -16.60
C SER A 103 11.27 -41.51 -17.26
N ASP A 104 10.39 -42.51 -17.25
CA ASP A 104 8.99 -42.36 -17.69
C ASP A 104 8.30 -41.18 -17.00
N GLU A 105 8.40 -41.10 -15.67
CA GLU A 105 7.84 -40.01 -14.87
C GLU A 105 8.47 -38.65 -15.22
N GLY A 106 9.78 -38.61 -15.45
CA GLY A 106 10.48 -37.37 -15.80
C GLY A 106 10.12 -36.84 -17.19
N ALA A 107 9.90 -37.75 -18.14
CA ALA A 107 9.39 -37.41 -19.46
C ALA A 107 7.98 -36.82 -19.38
N GLU A 108 7.06 -37.45 -18.63
CA GLU A 108 5.70 -36.95 -18.43
C GLU A 108 5.69 -35.55 -17.77
N GLN A 109 6.57 -35.31 -16.79
CA GLN A 109 6.71 -33.99 -16.16
C GLN A 109 7.14 -32.92 -17.17
N PHE A 110 8.11 -33.22 -18.04
CA PHE A 110 8.54 -32.27 -19.07
C PHE A 110 7.46 -32.06 -20.14
N GLU A 111 6.77 -33.11 -20.58
CA GLU A 111 5.64 -32.97 -21.51
C GLU A 111 4.57 -32.05 -20.93
N ASN A 112 4.20 -32.27 -19.67
CA ASN A 112 3.22 -31.46 -18.97
C ASN A 112 3.68 -30.00 -18.82
N ALA A 113 4.96 -29.79 -18.50
CA ALA A 113 5.57 -28.47 -18.40
C ALA A 113 5.56 -27.72 -19.75
N VAL A 114 5.88 -28.40 -20.85
CA VAL A 114 5.85 -27.82 -22.20
C VAL A 114 4.40 -27.55 -22.63
N ALA A 115 3.46 -28.44 -22.35
CA ALA A 115 2.04 -28.25 -22.67
C ALA A 115 1.47 -26.97 -22.02
N HIS A 116 1.85 -26.70 -20.77
CA HIS A 116 1.42 -25.51 -20.02
C HIS A 116 2.35 -24.31 -20.16
N HIS A 117 3.30 -24.35 -21.10
CA HIS A 117 4.26 -23.27 -21.38
C HIS A 117 5.00 -22.82 -20.12
N TYR A 118 5.73 -23.74 -19.50
CA TYR A 118 6.50 -23.43 -18.31
C TYR A 118 7.69 -22.52 -18.63
N TRP A 119 7.87 -21.51 -17.77
CA TRP A 119 9.02 -20.63 -17.74
C TRP A 119 9.83 -20.89 -16.48
N TYR A 120 11.11 -20.55 -16.50
CA TYR A 120 11.98 -20.61 -15.34
C TYR A 120 12.70 -19.28 -15.13
N GLN A 121 13.09 -19.04 -13.88
CA GLN A 121 13.80 -17.85 -13.44
C GLN A 121 15.19 -18.21 -12.91
N MET A 122 16.17 -17.40 -13.29
CA MET A 122 17.52 -17.42 -12.74
C MET A 122 17.94 -16.00 -12.36
N PHE A 123 18.97 -15.88 -11.53
CA PHE A 123 19.56 -14.61 -11.14
C PHE A 123 21.08 -14.67 -11.26
N MET A 124 21.66 -13.60 -11.77
CA MET A 124 23.09 -13.38 -11.81
C MET A 124 23.33 -11.93 -11.38
N ASP A 125 24.06 -11.72 -10.27
CA ASP A 125 24.32 -10.37 -9.72
C ASP A 125 23.03 -9.52 -9.55
N ASP A 126 22.00 -10.13 -8.94
CA ASP A 126 20.61 -9.63 -8.80
C ASP A 126 19.81 -9.41 -10.10
N LEU A 127 20.43 -9.52 -11.28
CA LEU A 127 19.76 -9.36 -12.57
C LEU A 127 18.89 -10.59 -12.86
N PRO A 128 17.56 -10.41 -13.06
CA PRO A 128 16.68 -11.52 -13.36
C PRO A 128 16.84 -11.98 -14.82
N ILE A 129 16.86 -13.30 -14.99
CA ILE A 129 16.94 -13.98 -16.27
C ILE A 129 15.72 -14.89 -16.37
N TRP A 130 15.01 -14.85 -17.50
CA TRP A 130 13.88 -15.72 -17.77
C TRP A 130 14.15 -16.59 -18.99
N GLY A 131 13.75 -17.84 -18.91
CA GLY A 131 13.78 -18.76 -20.05
C GLY A 131 12.53 -19.62 -20.09
N VAL A 132 12.31 -20.29 -21.22
CA VAL A 132 11.20 -21.22 -21.42
C VAL A 132 11.77 -22.64 -21.42
N VAL A 133 11.05 -23.58 -20.81
CA VAL A 133 11.49 -24.99 -20.70
C VAL A 133 11.55 -25.65 -22.08
N GLY A 134 10.56 -25.39 -22.92
CA GLY A 134 10.43 -26.00 -24.25
C GLY A 134 9.30 -25.41 -25.06
N GLU A 135 9.08 -25.96 -26.25
CA GLU A 135 8.05 -25.53 -27.18
C GLU A 135 7.25 -26.73 -27.70
N LYS A 136 5.94 -26.51 -27.87
CA LYS A 136 5.05 -27.45 -28.53
C LYS A 136 5.15 -27.24 -30.03
N VAL A 137 5.74 -28.20 -30.72
CA VAL A 137 5.87 -28.20 -32.18
C VAL A 137 4.76 -29.07 -32.75
N VAL A 138 4.09 -28.60 -33.82
CA VAL A 138 3.13 -29.44 -34.53
C VAL A 138 3.86 -30.06 -35.71
N ASP A 139 3.95 -31.38 -35.72
CA ASP A 139 4.58 -32.11 -36.82
C ASP A 139 3.75 -31.96 -38.10
N ASN A 140 4.36 -32.28 -39.25
CA ASN A 140 3.70 -32.24 -40.56
C ASN A 140 2.41 -33.09 -40.63
N ASN A 141 2.26 -34.06 -39.73
CA ASN A 141 1.10 -34.93 -39.62
C ASN A 141 -0.03 -34.35 -38.75
N GLY A 142 0.12 -33.14 -38.20
CA GLY A 142 -0.83 -32.50 -37.30
C GLY A 142 -0.77 -32.98 -35.85
N ASN A 143 0.12 -33.91 -35.53
CA ASN A 143 0.33 -34.39 -34.17
C ASN A 143 1.24 -33.42 -33.40
N PRO A 144 0.86 -33.03 -32.17
CA PRO A 144 1.72 -32.21 -31.34
C PRO A 144 2.88 -33.03 -30.77
N THR A 145 4.11 -32.57 -30.99
CA THR A 145 5.32 -33.07 -30.35
C THR A 145 5.83 -32.05 -29.32
N PHE A 146 6.22 -32.54 -28.15
CA PHE A 146 6.74 -31.72 -27.07
C PHE A 146 8.27 -31.78 -27.09
N LYS A 147 8.92 -30.61 -27.20
CA LYS A 147 10.38 -30.52 -27.30
C LYS A 147 10.92 -29.58 -26.24
N ILE A 148 12.07 -29.91 -25.66
CA ILE A 148 12.75 -29.10 -24.63
C ILE A 148 14.01 -28.44 -25.17
N PHE A 149 14.34 -27.26 -24.62
CA PHE A 149 15.60 -26.58 -24.93
C PHE A 149 16.75 -27.16 -24.12
N THR A 150 17.78 -27.64 -24.80
CA THR A 150 18.92 -28.33 -24.19
C THR A 150 20.19 -27.48 -24.13
N HIS A 151 20.25 -26.42 -24.95
CA HIS A 151 21.39 -25.50 -24.99
C HIS A 151 21.01 -24.14 -24.40
N LYS A 152 21.83 -23.63 -23.47
CA LYS A 152 21.69 -22.30 -22.87
C LYS A 152 22.92 -21.46 -23.21
N ARG A 153 22.76 -20.38 -23.95
CA ARG A 153 23.82 -19.43 -24.25
C ARG A 153 23.61 -18.15 -23.45
N PHE A 154 24.56 -17.84 -22.58
CA PHE A 154 24.58 -16.66 -21.74
C PHE A 154 25.45 -15.59 -22.38
N GLN A 155 24.88 -14.44 -22.68
CA GLN A 155 25.59 -13.25 -23.13
C GLN A 155 25.61 -12.25 -21.98
N ILE A 156 26.80 -12.01 -21.42
CA ILE A 156 26.98 -11.19 -20.22
C ILE A 156 27.69 -9.89 -20.61
N GLY A 157 26.98 -8.78 -20.44
CA GLY A 157 27.50 -7.44 -20.62
C GLY A 157 28.27 -6.97 -19.38
N PHE A 158 29.50 -6.51 -19.55
CA PHE A 158 30.30 -5.94 -18.45
C PHE A 158 30.77 -4.53 -18.76
N ASN A 159 30.88 -3.70 -17.73
CA ASN A 159 31.47 -2.37 -17.79
C ASN A 159 32.49 -2.23 -16.64
N GLY A 160 33.79 -2.23 -16.98
CA GLY A 160 34.86 -2.27 -16.00
C GLY A 160 34.82 -3.57 -15.18
N GLN A 161 34.62 -3.44 -13.87
CA GLN A 161 34.56 -4.54 -12.90
C GLN A 161 33.12 -4.96 -12.55
N GLN A 162 32.12 -4.48 -13.28
CA GLN A 162 30.72 -4.69 -12.93
C GLN A 162 29.93 -5.36 -14.05
N ILE A 163 28.96 -6.19 -13.67
CA ILE A 163 28.00 -6.81 -14.58
C ILE A 163 26.83 -5.84 -14.79
N VAL A 164 26.50 -5.57 -16.06
CA VAL A 164 25.51 -4.55 -16.44
C VAL A 164 24.37 -5.08 -17.30
N ASP A 165 24.54 -6.23 -17.96
CA ASP A 165 23.45 -6.88 -18.69
C ASP A 165 23.65 -8.40 -18.70
N VAL A 166 22.55 -9.15 -18.68
CA VAL A 166 22.58 -10.58 -18.91
C VAL A 166 21.45 -10.95 -19.86
N ASN A 167 21.79 -11.65 -20.93
CA ASN A 167 20.83 -12.18 -21.88
C ASN A 167 21.00 -13.70 -21.99
N LEU A 168 19.87 -14.41 -22.05
CA LEU A 168 19.83 -15.86 -22.19
C LEU A 168 19.13 -16.22 -23.50
N THR A 169 19.83 -16.93 -24.37
CA THR A 169 19.23 -17.58 -25.53
C THR A 169 19.14 -19.08 -25.27
N SER A 170 17.93 -19.63 -25.42
CA SER A 170 17.68 -21.07 -25.33
C SER A 170 17.61 -21.64 -26.74
N GLU A 171 18.45 -22.63 -27.02
CA GLU A 171 18.63 -23.21 -28.35
C GLU A 171 18.58 -24.75 -28.28
N ASN A 172 18.54 -25.39 -29.45
CA ASN A 172 18.54 -26.84 -29.63
C ASN A 172 17.35 -27.57 -28.97
N LEU A 173 16.26 -27.69 -29.74
CA LEU A 173 15.04 -28.41 -29.36
C LEU A 173 15.22 -29.92 -29.54
N VAL A 174 15.05 -30.67 -28.46
CA VAL A 174 15.12 -32.14 -28.44
C VAL A 174 13.78 -32.70 -27.99
N ASN A 175 13.34 -33.80 -28.62
CA ASN A 175 12.10 -34.48 -28.25
C ASN A 175 12.19 -35.04 -26.83
N VAL A 176 11.10 -34.95 -26.07
CA VAL A 176 10.98 -35.61 -24.78
C VAL A 176 10.58 -37.06 -25.01
N GLU A 177 11.52 -37.99 -24.83
CA GLU A 177 11.27 -39.43 -24.96
C GLU A 177 11.73 -40.14 -23.68
N ALA A 178 10.93 -41.08 -23.19
CA ALA A 178 11.29 -41.88 -22.03
C ALA A 178 12.54 -42.72 -22.30
N PHE A 179 13.37 -42.89 -21.27
CA PHE A 179 14.64 -43.62 -21.30
C PHE A 179 15.69 -43.05 -22.27
N SER A 180 15.51 -41.82 -22.74
CA SER A 180 16.50 -41.14 -23.58
C SER A 180 17.57 -40.42 -22.74
N GLU A 181 18.78 -40.33 -23.30
CA GLU A 181 19.88 -39.56 -22.74
C GLU A 181 19.96 -38.20 -23.46
N VAL A 182 19.78 -37.12 -22.69
CA VAL A 182 19.74 -35.76 -23.24
C VAL A 182 20.93 -34.97 -22.70
N PRO A 183 21.94 -34.64 -23.53
CA PRO A 183 23.06 -33.83 -23.10
C PRO A 183 22.66 -32.36 -22.96
N LEU A 184 22.80 -31.82 -21.76
CA LEU A 184 22.55 -30.41 -21.47
C LEU A 184 23.86 -29.62 -21.62
N THR A 185 23.79 -28.54 -22.40
CA THR A 185 24.97 -27.74 -22.74
C THR A 185 24.78 -26.27 -22.39
N TYR A 186 25.87 -25.61 -22.04
CA TYR A 186 25.88 -24.16 -21.85
C TYR A 186 27.08 -23.51 -22.55
N GLU A 187 26.94 -22.23 -22.86
CA GLU A 187 27.97 -21.37 -23.43
C GLU A 187 27.91 -20.02 -22.73
N VAL A 188 29.07 -19.39 -22.49
CA VAL A 188 29.17 -18.07 -21.86
C VAL A 188 30.03 -17.16 -22.73
N GLU A 189 29.45 -16.02 -23.11
CA GLU A 189 30.08 -14.99 -23.92
C GLU A 189 30.05 -13.65 -23.18
N TRP A 190 31.22 -13.10 -22.87
CA TRP A 190 31.38 -11.80 -22.25
C TRP A 190 31.51 -10.70 -23.31
N ILE A 191 30.67 -9.67 -23.21
CA ILE A 191 30.59 -8.58 -24.17
C ILE A 191 30.86 -7.25 -23.44
N PRO A 192 31.83 -6.44 -23.90
CA PRO A 192 32.05 -5.12 -23.30
C PRO A 192 30.85 -4.20 -23.60
N SER A 193 30.34 -3.52 -22.58
CA SER A 193 29.20 -2.62 -22.65
C SER A 193 29.54 -1.23 -22.13
N GLN A 194 28.88 -0.20 -22.68
CA GLN A 194 29.04 1.20 -22.27
C GLN A 194 27.94 1.66 -21.29
N ILE A 195 27.04 0.74 -20.90
CA ILE A 195 25.94 1.04 -19.98
C ILE A 195 26.52 1.27 -18.58
N PRO A 196 26.21 2.41 -17.91
CA PRO A 196 26.63 2.62 -16.54
C PRO A 196 25.85 1.71 -15.59
N PHE A 197 26.48 1.31 -14.48
CA PHE A 197 25.89 0.39 -13.51
C PHE A 197 24.54 0.86 -12.95
N SER A 198 24.35 2.17 -12.76
CA SER A 198 23.09 2.73 -12.25
C SER A 198 21.89 2.50 -13.18
N SER A 199 22.11 2.38 -14.50
CA SER A 199 21.03 2.16 -15.49
C SER A 199 20.87 0.69 -15.90
N ARG A 200 21.55 -0.24 -15.21
CA ARG A 200 21.54 -1.67 -15.60
C ARG A 200 20.13 -2.29 -15.58
N PHE A 201 19.26 -1.80 -14.70
CA PHE A 201 17.88 -2.29 -14.60
C PHE A 201 16.90 -1.67 -15.60
N ASP A 202 17.29 -0.63 -16.34
CA ASP A 202 16.39 0.09 -17.27
C ASP A 202 15.80 -0.84 -18.35
N LYS A 203 16.54 -1.89 -18.73
CA LYS A 203 16.08 -2.94 -19.66
C LYS A 203 14.82 -3.66 -19.17
N TYR A 204 14.64 -3.80 -17.86
CA TYR A 204 13.50 -4.47 -17.24
C TYR A 204 12.34 -3.51 -16.94
N LEU A 205 12.60 -2.20 -16.98
CA LEU A 205 11.60 -1.16 -16.80
C LEU A 205 10.89 -0.90 -18.14
N ASP A 206 9.67 -1.42 -18.29
CA ASP A 206 8.88 -1.23 -19.52
C ASP A 206 8.36 0.22 -19.65
N ALA A 207 9.25 1.12 -20.07
CA ALA A 207 8.96 2.55 -20.26
C ALA A 207 7.88 2.80 -21.33
N SER A 208 7.74 1.88 -22.29
CA SER A 208 6.73 1.97 -23.35
C SER A 208 5.31 1.81 -22.81
N PHE A 209 5.16 1.01 -21.74
CA PHE A 209 3.89 0.75 -21.07
C PHE A 209 3.55 1.82 -20.03
N PHE A 210 4.52 2.23 -19.21
CA PHE A 210 4.36 3.29 -18.20
C PHE A 210 4.55 4.68 -18.81
N GLN A 211 3.82 4.97 -19.89
CA GLN A 211 3.92 6.26 -20.56
C GLN A 211 3.54 7.38 -19.59
N HIS A 212 4.49 8.27 -19.31
CA HIS A 212 4.26 9.42 -18.43
C HIS A 212 3.03 10.25 -18.85
N ARG A 213 2.70 10.30 -20.14
CA ARG A 213 1.51 11.00 -20.66
C ARG A 213 0.21 10.47 -20.07
N ILE A 214 0.10 9.15 -19.87
CA ILE A 214 -1.12 8.52 -19.34
C ILE A 214 -1.27 8.85 -17.85
N HIS A 215 -0.17 8.82 -17.08
CA HIS A 215 -0.17 9.22 -15.68
C HIS A 215 -0.52 10.69 -15.48
N TRP A 216 0.01 11.59 -16.32
CA TRP A 216 -0.36 13.01 -16.29
C TRP A 216 -1.84 13.25 -16.64
N PHE A 217 -2.38 12.50 -17.61
CA PHE A 217 -3.81 12.58 -17.95
C PHE A 217 -4.69 12.11 -16.78
N SER A 218 -4.35 10.97 -16.17
CA SER A 218 -4.99 10.42 -14.97
C SER A 218 -4.99 11.45 -13.83
N LEU A 219 -3.82 12.04 -13.57
CA LEU A 219 -3.63 13.04 -12.53
C LEU A 219 -4.47 14.31 -12.77
N PHE A 220 -4.48 14.83 -14.00
CA PHE A 220 -5.27 16.01 -14.35
C PHE A 220 -6.76 15.74 -14.15
N ASN A 221 -7.25 14.57 -14.57
CA ASN A 221 -8.65 14.19 -14.38
C ASN A 221 -9.03 14.08 -12.89
N ALA A 222 -8.17 13.43 -12.09
CA ALA A 222 -8.36 13.37 -10.64
C ALA A 222 -8.36 14.76 -9.98
N PHE A 223 -7.46 15.64 -10.43
CA PHE A 223 -7.36 17.01 -9.93
C PHE A 223 -8.60 17.87 -10.30
N MET A 224 -9.12 17.74 -11.51
CA MET A 224 -10.38 18.40 -11.91
C MET A 224 -11.56 17.95 -11.03
N MET A 225 -11.64 16.66 -10.72
CA MET A 225 -12.66 16.13 -9.81
C MET A 225 -12.53 16.71 -8.41
N VAL A 226 -11.30 16.85 -7.87
CA VAL A 226 -11.07 17.52 -6.58
C VAL A 226 -11.59 18.96 -6.60
N ILE A 227 -11.23 19.75 -7.60
CA ILE A 227 -11.69 21.15 -7.72
C ILE A 227 -13.22 21.20 -7.75
N PHE A 228 -13.85 20.32 -8.54
CA PHE A 228 -15.30 20.24 -8.61
C PHE A 228 -15.94 19.92 -7.25
N LEU A 229 -15.42 18.92 -6.52
CA LEU A 229 -15.93 18.56 -5.20
C LEU A 229 -15.73 19.67 -4.16
N VAL A 230 -14.56 20.30 -4.14
CA VAL A 230 -14.28 21.43 -3.25
C VAL A 230 -15.22 22.60 -3.58
N GLY A 231 -15.46 22.87 -4.87
CA GLY A 231 -16.43 23.85 -5.33
C GLY A 231 -17.86 23.52 -4.88
N LEU A 232 -18.28 22.26 -4.99
CA LEU A 232 -19.59 21.79 -4.54
C LEU A 232 -19.74 21.95 -3.02
N VAL A 233 -18.76 21.50 -2.24
CA VAL A 233 -18.73 21.65 -0.77
C VAL A 233 -18.83 23.11 -0.38
N SER A 234 -18.03 23.97 -1.02
CA SER A 234 -18.02 25.42 -0.77
C SER A 234 -19.36 26.06 -1.12
N LEU A 235 -19.99 25.65 -2.22
CA LEU A 235 -21.31 26.12 -2.63
C LEU A 235 -22.40 25.68 -1.65
N ILE A 236 -22.36 24.42 -1.20
CA ILE A 236 -23.28 23.91 -0.17
C ILE A 236 -23.13 24.75 1.09
N LEU A 237 -21.90 24.92 1.60
CA LEU A 237 -21.62 25.70 2.80
C LEU A 237 -22.07 27.17 2.64
N MET A 238 -21.74 27.82 1.53
CA MET A 238 -22.10 29.23 1.27
C MET A 238 -23.60 29.43 1.08
N ARG A 239 -24.31 28.47 0.46
CA ARG A 239 -25.79 28.51 0.35
C ARG A 239 -26.42 28.35 1.73
N THR A 240 -25.92 27.41 2.54
CA THR A 240 -26.44 27.17 3.88
C THR A 240 -26.19 28.35 4.80
N LEU A 241 -24.97 28.89 4.82
CA LEU A 241 -24.64 30.08 5.61
C LEU A 241 -25.54 31.26 5.21
N ARG A 242 -25.71 31.55 3.91
CA ARG A 242 -26.61 32.63 3.47
C ARG A 242 -28.06 32.39 3.89
N LYS A 243 -28.56 31.16 3.74
CA LYS A 243 -29.92 30.79 4.15
C LYS A 243 -30.12 30.91 5.67
N ASP A 244 -29.14 30.50 6.45
CA ASP A 244 -29.16 30.59 7.90
C ASP A 244 -29.05 32.05 8.37
N TYR A 245 -28.16 32.86 7.78
CA TYR A 245 -28.04 34.30 8.07
C TYR A 245 -29.34 35.05 7.78
N ALA A 246 -29.93 34.86 6.60
CA ALA A 246 -31.19 35.52 6.25
C ALA A 246 -32.35 35.09 7.17
N ARG A 247 -32.32 33.86 7.69
CA ARG A 247 -33.29 33.39 8.67
C ARG A 247 -33.08 34.03 10.04
N TYR A 248 -31.85 34.14 10.53
CA TYR A 248 -31.57 34.81 11.81
C TYR A 248 -31.98 36.28 11.82
N GLU A 249 -31.82 36.98 10.69
CA GLU A 249 -32.25 38.37 10.56
C GLU A 249 -33.78 38.48 10.67
N LYS A 250 -34.51 37.57 10.01
CA LYS A 250 -35.98 37.50 10.12
C LYS A 250 -36.47 37.09 11.51
N ASP A 251 -35.83 36.11 12.15
CA ASP A 251 -36.22 35.65 13.49
C ASP A 251 -35.96 36.74 14.55
N ARG A 252 -34.93 37.57 14.37
CA ARG A 252 -34.66 38.74 15.24
C ARG A 252 -35.71 39.85 15.09
N GLU A 253 -36.33 40.00 13.92
CA GLU A 253 -37.43 40.94 13.70
C GLU A 253 -38.77 40.44 14.26
N LEU A 254 -38.94 39.12 14.44
CA LEU A 254 -40.14 38.48 15.00
C LEU A 254 -40.09 38.33 16.54
N ASP A 255 -39.00 38.76 17.17
CA ASP A 255 -38.65 38.53 18.59
C ASP A 255 -39.46 39.39 19.60
N GLU A 256 -40.57 40.03 19.17
CA GLU A 256 -41.46 40.81 20.05
C GLU A 256 -42.72 40.06 20.54
N LEU A 257 -43.06 38.85 20.03
CA LEU A 257 -44.31 38.17 20.48
C LEU A 257 -44.24 36.64 20.73
N GLU A 258 -43.22 35.90 20.28
CA GLU A 258 -43.30 34.41 20.21
C GLU A 258 -42.05 33.66 20.73
N ARG A 259 -41.50 34.09 21.87
CA ARG A 259 -40.22 33.58 22.41
C ARG A 259 -40.20 32.12 22.94
N ASP A 260 -41.32 31.42 23.00
CA ASP A 260 -41.43 30.12 23.69
C ASP A 260 -41.67 28.87 22.80
N PHE A 261 -41.76 28.99 21.47
CA PHE A 261 -42.00 27.83 20.57
C PHE A 261 -41.09 27.77 19.33
N GLY A 262 -39.89 28.36 19.38
CA GLY A 262 -38.91 28.22 18.31
C GLY A 262 -38.32 26.81 18.25
N ASP A 263 -39.03 25.83 17.70
CA ASP A 263 -38.47 24.53 17.35
C ASP A 263 -37.32 24.75 16.34
N GLU A 264 -36.08 24.75 16.84
CA GLU A 264 -34.90 24.68 15.97
C GLU A 264 -35.11 23.50 15.00
N TYR A 265 -34.96 23.63 13.68
CA TYR A 265 -35.14 22.52 12.73
C TYR A 265 -33.80 22.02 12.17
N GLY A 266 -33.68 20.71 11.90
CA GLY A 266 -32.53 20.11 11.23
C GLY A 266 -31.33 19.87 12.15
N TRP A 267 -30.11 20.12 11.65
CA TRP A 267 -28.87 19.79 12.36
C TRP A 267 -28.70 20.51 13.72
N LYS A 268 -29.40 21.64 13.92
CA LYS A 268 -29.37 22.42 15.18
C LYS A 268 -30.01 21.65 16.35
N GLN A 269 -31.07 20.88 16.09
CA GLN A 269 -31.71 20.04 17.12
C GLN A 269 -30.76 19.01 17.73
N ILE A 270 -29.81 18.51 16.93
CA ILE A 270 -28.90 17.43 17.30
C ILE A 270 -27.53 17.95 17.75
N HIS A 271 -27.36 19.26 17.98
CA HIS A 271 -26.07 19.86 18.35
C HIS A 271 -25.42 19.19 19.58
N GLY A 272 -26.23 18.79 20.57
CA GLY A 272 -25.79 18.05 21.75
C GLY A 272 -25.61 16.53 21.52
N ASP A 273 -26.33 15.95 20.56
CA ASP A 273 -26.33 14.50 20.28
C ASP A 273 -25.17 14.06 19.37
N VAL A 274 -24.65 14.97 18.53
CA VAL A 274 -23.50 14.74 17.62
C VAL A 274 -22.23 14.30 18.37
N PHE A 275 -22.08 14.74 19.62
CA PHE A 275 -20.90 14.48 20.45
C PHE A 275 -20.96 13.16 21.22
N ARG A 276 -22.08 12.43 21.16
CA ARG A 276 -22.24 11.12 21.81
C ARG A 276 -21.23 10.07 21.29
N PRO A 277 -20.64 9.23 22.16
CA PRO A 277 -19.76 8.14 21.73
C PRO A 277 -20.46 7.20 20.73
N PRO A 278 -19.76 6.67 19.72
CA PRO A 278 -20.35 5.74 18.76
C PRO A 278 -20.67 4.40 19.42
N ALA A 279 -21.61 3.66 18.84
CA ALA A 279 -21.80 2.25 19.14
C ALA A 279 -20.46 1.51 18.98
N HIS A 280 -20.13 0.60 19.89
CA HIS A 280 -18.85 -0.11 19.91
C HIS A 280 -17.62 0.81 19.83
N GLN A 281 -17.57 1.84 20.68
CA GLN A 281 -16.46 2.81 20.78
C GLN A 281 -15.04 2.22 20.81
N LEU A 282 -14.87 1.00 21.33
CA LEU A 282 -13.58 0.31 21.38
C LEU A 282 -13.12 -0.15 19.98
N LEU A 283 -14.02 -0.72 19.18
CA LEU A 283 -13.73 -1.15 17.81
C LEU A 283 -13.49 0.07 16.92
N PHE A 284 -14.37 1.08 17.02
CA PHE A 284 -14.26 2.30 16.22
C PHE A 284 -12.91 3.01 16.44
N ALA A 285 -12.51 3.22 17.69
CA ALA A 285 -11.24 3.88 18.00
C ALA A 285 -10.02 3.06 17.56
N SER A 286 -10.11 1.72 17.63
CA SER A 286 -9.05 0.83 17.17
C SER A 286 -8.89 0.88 15.64
N LEU A 287 -9.99 0.80 14.89
CA LEU A 287 -9.97 0.89 13.42
C LEU A 287 -9.46 2.24 12.91
N VAL A 288 -9.85 3.34 13.56
CA VAL A 288 -9.33 4.67 13.23
C VAL A 288 -7.83 4.75 13.51
N GLY A 289 -7.37 4.21 14.64
CA GLY A 289 -5.94 4.13 14.97
C GLY A 289 -5.15 3.36 13.91
N THR A 290 -5.65 2.19 13.50
CA THR A 290 -5.08 1.40 12.41
C THR A 290 -5.07 2.18 11.09
N GLY A 291 -6.13 2.92 10.76
CA GLY A 291 -6.19 3.77 9.57
C GLY A 291 -5.11 4.86 9.54
N CYS A 292 -4.92 5.57 10.65
CA CYS A 292 -3.82 6.53 10.79
C CYS A 292 -2.46 5.89 10.59
N HIS A 293 -2.26 4.72 11.20
CA HIS A 293 -1.00 3.99 11.12
C HIS A 293 -0.71 3.54 9.69
N VAL A 294 -1.66 2.86 9.02
CA VAL A 294 -1.50 2.40 7.63
C VAL A 294 -1.23 3.58 6.69
N PHE A 295 -1.94 4.70 6.83
CA PHE A 295 -1.70 5.87 5.98
C PHE A 295 -0.29 6.44 6.13
N VAL A 296 0.19 6.61 7.37
CA VAL A 296 1.55 7.11 7.62
C VAL A 296 2.59 6.10 7.11
N VAL A 297 2.35 4.80 7.26
CA VAL A 297 3.21 3.76 6.70
C VAL A 297 3.28 3.86 5.18
N VAL A 298 2.14 3.95 4.48
CA VAL A 298 2.10 4.10 3.02
C VAL A 298 2.84 5.36 2.58
N LEU A 299 2.61 6.50 3.25
CA LEU A 299 3.30 7.75 2.91
C LEU A 299 4.82 7.63 3.07
N VAL A 300 5.28 7.07 4.20
CA VAL A 300 6.72 6.90 4.48
C VAL A 300 7.35 5.89 3.52
N VAL A 301 6.71 4.75 3.27
CA VAL A 301 7.22 3.73 2.34
C VAL A 301 7.33 4.30 0.93
N VAL A 302 6.29 4.99 0.43
CA VAL A 302 6.34 5.60 -0.91
C VAL A 302 7.40 6.69 -0.99
N ALA A 303 7.57 7.52 0.05
CA ALA A 303 8.62 8.53 0.08
C ALA A 303 10.02 7.90 0.11
N VAL A 304 10.21 6.82 0.85
CA VAL A 304 11.47 6.07 0.91
C VAL A 304 11.74 5.36 -0.43
N SER A 305 10.73 4.78 -1.09
CA SER A 305 10.80 4.24 -2.45
C SER A 305 11.09 5.28 -3.53
N MET A 306 10.76 6.56 -3.29
CA MET A 306 11.12 7.64 -4.20
C MET A 306 12.58 8.09 -4.05
N LEU A 307 13.11 8.06 -2.82
CA LEU A 307 14.49 8.49 -2.52
C LEU A 307 15.51 7.37 -2.67
N GLY A 308 15.11 6.12 -2.47
CA GLY A 308 15.94 4.94 -2.59
C GLY A 308 15.57 4.13 -3.82
N GLU A 309 16.57 3.61 -4.53
CA GLU A 309 16.40 2.68 -5.67
C GLU A 309 16.03 1.27 -5.18
N LEU A 310 14.98 1.18 -4.36
CA LEU A 310 14.53 -0.05 -3.68
C LEU A 310 14.04 -1.14 -4.63
N TYR A 311 13.83 -0.81 -5.92
CA TYR A 311 13.48 -1.77 -6.95
C TYR A 311 14.70 -2.57 -7.47
N MET A 312 15.92 -2.12 -7.20
CA MET A 312 17.16 -2.81 -7.60
C MET A 312 17.42 -4.07 -6.77
N GLN A 313 16.96 -4.08 -5.52
CA GLN A 313 17.18 -5.18 -4.57
C GLN A 313 15.93 -6.02 -4.38
N ARG A 314 16.10 -7.35 -4.42
CA ARG A 314 15.04 -8.34 -4.25
C ARG A 314 14.45 -8.27 -2.84
N GLY A 315 13.12 -8.36 -2.73
CA GLY A 315 12.42 -8.35 -1.44
C GLY A 315 12.49 -7.06 -0.60
N SER A 316 13.26 -6.06 -1.02
CA SER A 316 13.58 -4.87 -0.22
C SER A 316 12.35 -3.99 0.06
N ILE A 317 11.42 -3.88 -0.89
CA ILE A 317 10.14 -3.17 -0.70
C ILE A 317 9.31 -3.83 0.41
N LEU A 318 9.19 -5.16 0.40
CA LEU A 318 8.42 -5.89 1.41
C LEU A 318 9.06 -5.80 2.79
N GLY A 319 10.39 -5.94 2.86
CA GLY A 319 11.15 -5.74 4.11
C GLY A 319 10.98 -4.32 4.67
N THR A 320 11.02 -3.30 3.81
CA THR A 320 10.79 -1.90 4.17
C THR A 320 9.38 -1.68 4.70
N ILE A 321 8.36 -2.30 4.09
CA ILE A 321 6.97 -2.22 4.56
C ILE A 321 6.84 -2.81 5.97
N ILE A 322 7.40 -4.00 6.23
CA ILE A 322 7.32 -4.67 7.54
C ILE A 322 8.04 -3.83 8.60
N PHE A 323 9.25 -3.35 8.29
CA PHE A 323 10.02 -2.50 9.21
C PHE A 323 9.31 -1.17 9.49
N ALA A 324 8.83 -0.46 8.46
CA ALA A 324 8.10 0.80 8.61
C ALA A 324 6.81 0.60 9.41
N TYR A 325 6.08 -0.48 9.15
CA TYR A 325 4.88 -0.83 9.92
C TYR A 325 5.20 -1.03 11.40
N ALA A 326 6.25 -1.77 11.73
CA ALA A 326 6.67 -1.98 13.12
C ALA A 326 7.14 -0.69 13.79
N ALA A 327 8.00 0.10 13.13
CA ALA A 327 8.54 1.34 13.65
C ALA A 327 7.48 2.43 13.88
N LEU A 328 6.44 2.49 13.01
CA LEU A 328 5.37 3.48 13.09
C LEU A 328 4.18 3.04 13.96
N SER A 329 4.25 1.87 14.60
CA SER A 329 3.21 1.38 15.51
C SER A 329 2.80 2.33 16.66
N PRO A 330 3.64 3.26 17.18
CA PRO A 330 3.18 4.26 18.14
C PRO A 330 2.07 5.17 17.60
N VAL A 331 1.99 5.39 16.28
CA VAL A 331 0.93 6.21 15.65
C VAL A 331 -0.44 5.57 15.87
N ASN A 332 -0.52 4.24 15.73
CA ASN A 332 -1.75 3.48 15.99
C ASN A 332 -2.20 3.68 17.43
N GLY A 333 -1.28 3.45 18.38
CA GLY A 333 -1.52 3.62 19.80
C GLY A 333 -1.97 5.05 20.15
N TYR A 334 -1.29 6.06 19.61
CA TYR A 334 -1.58 7.48 19.87
C TYR A 334 -2.97 7.89 19.34
N ALA A 335 -3.27 7.58 18.08
CA ALA A 335 -4.54 7.95 17.46
C ALA A 335 -5.72 7.21 18.10
N GLY A 336 -5.63 5.88 18.24
CA GLY A 336 -6.70 5.08 18.84
C GLY A 336 -6.88 5.35 20.35
N GLY A 337 -5.77 5.47 21.08
CA GLY A 337 -5.77 5.72 22.53
C GLY A 337 -6.30 7.10 22.90
N SER A 338 -5.93 8.13 22.14
CA SER A 338 -6.47 9.49 22.33
C SER A 338 -7.96 9.57 22.03
N LEU A 339 -8.43 8.95 20.94
CA LEU A 339 -9.84 8.94 20.57
C LEU A 339 -10.70 8.16 21.58
N TYR A 340 -10.23 7.00 22.01
CA TYR A 340 -10.93 6.18 23.00
C TYR A 340 -11.05 6.87 24.37
N ALA A 341 -10.00 7.60 24.78
CA ALA A 341 -10.04 8.42 25.98
C ALA A 341 -11.07 9.56 25.88
N ARG A 342 -11.17 10.23 24.73
CA ARG A 342 -12.17 11.30 24.51
C ARG A 342 -13.61 10.80 24.60
N PHE A 343 -13.85 9.55 24.22
CA PHE A 343 -15.18 8.92 24.34
C PHE A 343 -15.51 8.49 25.79
N GLY A 344 -14.61 8.69 26.75
CA GLY A 344 -14.80 8.25 28.14
C GLY A 344 -14.51 6.76 28.35
N GLY A 345 -13.77 6.13 27.43
CA GLY A 345 -13.42 4.71 27.49
C GLY A 345 -12.46 4.38 28.65
N ARG A 346 -12.93 3.54 29.59
CA ARG A 346 -12.12 3.10 30.75
C ARG A 346 -11.18 1.93 30.45
N ARG A 347 -11.56 1.01 29.56
CA ARG A 347 -10.84 -0.24 29.27
C ARG A 347 -9.77 -0.06 28.18
N TRP A 348 -8.79 0.79 28.46
CA TRP A 348 -7.82 1.25 27.46
C TRP A 348 -6.80 0.20 27.03
N ILE A 349 -6.42 -0.71 27.93
CA ILE A 349 -5.55 -1.85 27.61
C ILE A 349 -6.21 -2.73 26.52
N ARG A 350 -7.52 -2.96 26.62
CA ARG A 350 -8.25 -3.75 25.61
C ARG A 350 -8.31 -3.03 24.25
N GLN A 351 -8.41 -1.71 24.24
CA GLN A 351 -8.36 -0.93 23.01
C GLN A 351 -6.97 -1.00 22.36
N MET A 352 -5.90 -0.89 23.16
CA MET A 352 -4.53 -1.04 22.68
C MET A 352 -4.30 -2.42 22.03
N PHE A 353 -4.67 -3.50 22.71
CA PHE A 353 -4.53 -4.85 22.15
C PHE A 353 -5.32 -5.00 20.86
N LEU A 354 -6.59 -4.56 20.84
CA LEU A 354 -7.40 -4.65 19.62
C LEU A 354 -6.81 -3.83 18.47
N GLY A 355 -6.37 -2.59 18.72
CA GLY A 355 -5.76 -1.74 17.71
C GLY A 355 -4.46 -2.32 17.14
N ALA A 356 -3.62 -2.89 17.99
CA ALA A 356 -2.35 -3.49 17.57
C ALA A 356 -2.55 -4.83 16.82
N SER A 357 -3.58 -5.61 17.15
CA SER A 357 -3.78 -6.94 16.59
C SER A 357 -4.73 -7.01 15.38
N LEU A 358 -5.64 -6.03 15.19
CA LEU A 358 -6.70 -6.11 14.16
C LEU A 358 -6.16 -6.42 12.75
N LEU A 359 -5.25 -5.58 12.24
CA LEU A 359 -4.70 -5.76 10.90
C LEU A 359 -3.69 -6.91 10.82
N PRO A 360 -2.73 -7.07 11.75
CA PRO A 360 -1.80 -8.20 11.70
C PRO A 360 -2.51 -9.56 11.78
N VAL A 361 -3.51 -9.72 12.63
CA VAL A 361 -4.28 -10.97 12.73
C VAL A 361 -5.02 -11.25 11.43
N TYR A 362 -5.62 -10.24 10.79
CA TYR A 362 -6.27 -10.41 9.50
C TYR A 362 -5.28 -10.84 8.41
N VAL A 363 -4.14 -10.16 8.30
CA VAL A 363 -3.08 -10.50 7.33
C VAL A 363 -2.55 -11.91 7.57
N CYS A 364 -2.22 -12.26 8.82
CA CYS A 364 -1.77 -13.60 9.18
C CYS A 364 -2.83 -14.66 8.90
N SER A 365 -4.12 -14.39 9.16
CA SER A 365 -5.20 -15.35 8.89
C SER A 365 -5.33 -15.66 7.38
N MET A 366 -5.24 -14.63 6.54
CA MET A 366 -5.26 -14.81 5.08
C MET A 366 -3.98 -15.48 4.59
N ALA A 367 -2.82 -15.10 5.12
CA ALA A 367 -1.55 -15.73 4.78
C ALA A 367 -1.55 -17.23 5.13
N VAL A 368 -2.05 -17.61 6.31
CA VAL A 368 -2.18 -19.01 6.73
C VAL A 368 -3.13 -19.77 5.81
N LEU A 369 -4.28 -19.19 5.45
CA LEU A 369 -5.23 -19.80 4.51
C LEU A 369 -4.59 -20.07 3.14
N VAL A 370 -3.89 -19.08 2.56
CA VAL A 370 -3.19 -19.25 1.29
C VAL A 370 -2.04 -20.26 1.43
N ASN A 371 -1.34 -20.25 2.57
CA ASN A 371 -0.22 -21.14 2.83
C ASN A 371 -0.62 -22.61 2.90
N PHE A 372 -1.80 -22.93 3.47
CA PHE A 372 -2.31 -24.30 3.45
C PHE A 372 -2.49 -24.83 2.03
N VAL A 373 -3.00 -23.99 1.12
CA VAL A 373 -3.13 -24.36 -0.30
C VAL A 373 -1.75 -24.45 -0.96
N ALA A 374 -0.82 -23.55 -0.64
CA ALA A 374 0.55 -23.59 -1.17
C ALA A 374 1.28 -24.90 -0.80
N ILE A 375 1.15 -25.33 0.46
CA ILE A 375 1.71 -26.61 0.93
C ILE A 375 1.08 -27.79 0.21
N TYR A 376 -0.24 -27.78 0.01
CA TYR A 376 -0.94 -28.86 -0.70
C TYR A 376 -0.46 -29.03 -2.15
N TYR A 377 -0.12 -27.93 -2.83
CA TYR A 377 0.44 -27.97 -4.18
C TYR A 377 1.96 -28.14 -4.20
N HIS A 378 2.66 -28.20 -3.07
CA HIS A 378 4.14 -28.18 -3.02
C HIS A 378 4.77 -26.97 -3.76
N ALA A 379 4.09 -25.82 -3.74
CA ALA A 379 4.60 -24.60 -4.36
C ALA A 379 5.72 -23.97 -3.52
N THR A 380 6.75 -23.38 -4.15
CA THR A 380 7.83 -22.62 -3.48
C THR A 380 7.33 -21.39 -2.73
N ARG A 381 6.11 -20.96 -3.05
CA ARG A 381 5.38 -19.90 -2.37
C ARG A 381 4.90 -20.28 -0.98
N ALA A 382 5.05 -21.54 -0.57
CA ALA A 382 4.77 -21.97 0.78
C ALA A 382 5.75 -21.29 1.75
N ILE A 383 5.21 -20.47 2.64
CA ILE A 383 5.97 -19.78 3.68
C ILE A 383 6.41 -20.82 4.73
N PRO A 384 7.71 -20.97 4.99
CA PRO A 384 8.20 -21.92 5.97
C PRO A 384 7.77 -21.50 7.38
N PHE A 385 7.59 -22.50 8.25
CA PHE A 385 7.10 -22.29 9.62
C PHE A 385 7.98 -21.31 10.42
N THR A 386 9.30 -21.35 10.21
CA THR A 386 10.26 -20.43 10.86
C THR A 386 9.96 -18.96 10.55
N THR A 387 9.67 -18.63 9.29
CA THR A 387 9.33 -17.26 8.89
C THR A 387 8.01 -16.79 9.51
N MET A 388 7.04 -17.69 9.69
CA MET A 388 5.80 -17.36 10.40
C MET A 388 6.07 -17.01 11.88
N LEU A 389 6.94 -17.76 12.54
CA LEU A 389 7.36 -17.46 13.91
C LEU A 389 8.12 -16.12 14.01
N GLU A 390 8.95 -15.80 13.03
CA GLU A 390 9.65 -14.50 12.96
C GLU A 390 8.64 -13.33 12.88
N VAL A 391 7.62 -13.42 12.02
CA VAL A 391 6.58 -12.38 11.91
C VAL A 391 5.76 -12.25 13.21
N ILE A 392 5.41 -13.38 13.85
CA ILE A 392 4.71 -13.37 15.15
C ILE A 392 5.59 -12.73 16.23
N SER A 393 6.89 -13.01 16.24
CA SER A 393 7.87 -12.42 17.15
C SER A 393 7.93 -10.90 16.99
N ILE A 394 7.97 -10.38 15.76
CA ILE A 394 7.91 -8.93 15.50
C ILE A 394 6.62 -8.33 16.05
N CYS A 395 5.48 -8.98 15.85
CA CYS A 395 4.19 -8.52 16.38
C CYS A 395 4.20 -8.42 17.92
N ILE A 396 4.75 -9.42 18.61
CA ILE A 396 4.72 -9.49 20.08
C ILE A 396 5.77 -8.59 20.72
N PHE A 397 7.02 -8.62 20.24
CA PHE A 397 8.15 -7.96 20.89
C PHE A 397 8.41 -6.54 20.39
N VAL A 398 7.93 -6.18 19.20
CA VAL A 398 8.17 -4.84 18.63
C VAL A 398 6.87 -4.04 18.56
N ILE A 399 5.84 -4.57 17.88
CA ILE A 399 4.60 -3.83 17.62
C ILE A 399 3.81 -3.57 18.91
N LEU A 400 3.64 -4.58 19.76
CA LEU A 400 2.87 -4.41 21.01
C LEU A 400 3.50 -3.38 21.98
N PRO A 401 4.80 -3.45 22.33
CA PRO A 401 5.40 -2.46 23.24
C PRO A 401 5.40 -1.03 22.68
N LEU A 402 5.69 -0.86 21.40
CA LEU A 402 5.66 0.45 20.75
C LEU A 402 4.24 1.03 20.67
N SER A 403 3.23 0.18 20.42
CA SER A 403 1.82 0.58 20.47
C SER A 403 1.41 1.02 21.88
N LEU A 404 1.89 0.34 22.93
CA LEU A 404 1.65 0.74 24.32
C LEU A 404 2.19 2.14 24.61
N VAL A 405 3.42 2.44 24.21
CA VAL A 405 4.01 3.79 24.35
C VAL A 405 3.13 4.82 23.66
N GLY A 406 2.72 4.54 22.41
CA GLY A 406 1.80 5.40 21.67
C GLY A 406 0.47 5.63 22.40
N THR A 407 -0.15 4.57 22.94
CA THR A 407 -1.42 4.66 23.66
C THR A 407 -1.32 5.49 24.93
N VAL A 408 -0.26 5.33 25.72
CA VAL A 408 -0.04 6.12 26.93
C VAL A 408 0.13 7.60 26.58
N LEU A 409 0.96 7.92 25.58
CA LEU A 409 1.17 9.28 25.09
C LEU A 409 -0.13 9.91 24.55
N GLY A 410 -0.90 9.17 23.74
CA GLY A 410 -2.15 9.67 23.16
C GLY A 410 -3.21 9.99 24.19
N ARG A 411 -3.34 9.13 25.22
CA ARG A 411 -4.27 9.34 26.33
C ARG A 411 -3.91 10.56 27.17
N ASN A 412 -2.63 10.73 27.50
CA ASN A 412 -2.19 11.80 28.39
C ASN A 412 -2.15 13.17 27.69
N LEU A 413 -1.70 13.23 26.43
CA LEU A 413 -1.55 14.50 25.70
C LEU A 413 -2.85 14.95 25.03
N SER A 414 -3.66 14.00 24.56
CA SER A 414 -4.78 14.27 23.64
C SER A 414 -6.08 13.57 24.03
N GLY A 415 -6.15 12.94 25.20
CA GLY A 415 -7.31 12.18 25.66
C GLY A 415 -8.42 13.01 26.29
N HIS A 416 -8.18 14.28 26.63
CA HIS A 416 -9.22 15.17 27.15
C HIS A 416 -10.22 15.55 26.04
N ALA A 417 -11.50 15.30 26.32
CA ALA A 417 -12.60 15.73 25.46
C ALA A 417 -12.93 17.19 25.74
N SER A 418 -12.91 18.02 24.69
CA SER A 418 -13.30 19.42 24.71
C SER A 418 -14.51 19.59 23.79
N TYR A 419 -15.71 19.31 24.30
CA TYR A 419 -16.95 19.50 23.54
C TYR A 419 -17.42 20.96 23.69
N PRO A 420 -17.85 21.62 22.60
CA PRO A 420 -18.30 23.02 22.64
C PRO A 420 -19.63 23.20 23.38
N CYS A 421 -20.42 22.13 23.49
CA CYS A 421 -21.70 22.10 24.17
C CYS A 421 -21.84 20.83 25.02
N ARG A 422 -22.79 20.86 25.96
CA ARG A 422 -23.12 19.71 26.80
C ARG A 422 -23.80 18.63 25.96
N VAL A 423 -23.39 17.38 26.15
CA VAL A 423 -23.99 16.22 25.48
C VAL A 423 -25.33 15.87 26.14
N ASN A 424 -26.36 15.64 25.34
CA ASN A 424 -27.68 15.23 25.82
C ASN A 424 -27.64 13.80 26.41
N ALA A 425 -28.27 13.62 27.59
CA ALA A 425 -28.26 12.34 28.30
C ALA A 425 -29.14 11.28 27.62
N VAL A 426 -30.29 11.69 27.07
CA VAL A 426 -31.25 10.81 26.41
C VAL A 426 -31.11 10.98 24.89
N PRO A 427 -30.94 9.90 24.12
CA PRO A 427 -30.89 9.98 22.67
C PRO A 427 -32.26 10.36 22.11
N ARG A 428 -32.30 11.32 21.20
CA ARG A 428 -33.53 11.67 20.48
C ARG A 428 -33.94 10.56 19.49
N PRO A 429 -35.25 10.36 19.26
CA PRO A 429 -35.73 9.49 18.18
C PRO A 429 -35.33 10.09 16.83
N ILE A 430 -34.91 9.22 15.90
CA ILE A 430 -34.50 9.62 14.56
C ILE A 430 -35.75 9.63 13.67
N PRO A 431 -36.03 10.72 12.94
CA PRO A 431 -37.19 10.78 12.06
C PRO A 431 -37.05 9.82 10.87
N GLU A 432 -38.18 9.43 10.29
CA GLU A 432 -38.18 8.69 9.03
C GLU A 432 -37.60 9.55 7.91
N LYS A 433 -36.69 8.97 7.13
CA LYS A 433 -35.97 9.66 6.06
C LYS A 433 -36.16 8.96 4.74
N LYS A 434 -35.99 9.71 3.65
CA LYS A 434 -36.05 9.15 2.30
C LYS A 434 -34.88 8.22 2.05
N CYS A 435 -35.07 7.22 1.20
CA CYS A 435 -34.08 6.18 0.87
C CYS A 435 -32.67 6.73 0.52
N TYR A 436 -32.57 7.84 -0.22
CA TYR A 436 -31.29 8.44 -0.59
C TYR A 436 -30.54 9.14 0.58
N MET A 437 -31.23 9.42 1.69
CA MET A 437 -30.63 9.98 2.92
C MET A 437 -30.30 8.88 3.95
N GLU A 438 -30.56 7.62 3.62
CA GLU A 438 -30.18 6.51 4.47
C GLU A 438 -28.65 6.30 4.48
N PRO A 439 -28.08 5.85 5.61
CA PRO A 439 -26.63 5.70 5.73
C PRO A 439 -26.05 4.74 4.69
N LEU A 440 -26.76 3.65 4.36
CA LEU A 440 -26.31 2.66 3.38
C LEU A 440 -26.21 3.26 1.98
N SER A 441 -27.24 3.97 1.54
CA SER A 441 -27.28 4.65 0.24
C SER A 441 -26.15 5.69 0.13
N LEU A 442 -25.92 6.47 1.19
CA LEU A 442 -24.82 7.44 1.24
C LEU A 442 -23.44 6.78 1.18
N VAL A 443 -23.26 5.64 1.86
CA VAL A 443 -22.00 4.86 1.85
C VAL A 443 -21.69 4.35 0.45
N LEU A 444 -22.68 3.78 -0.25
CA LEU A 444 -22.52 3.28 -1.61
C LEU A 444 -22.19 4.42 -2.57
N VAL A 445 -23.02 5.46 -2.63
CA VAL A 445 -22.80 6.59 -3.57
C VAL A 445 -21.48 7.33 -3.27
N GLY A 446 -21.11 7.48 -2.00
CA GLY A 446 -19.90 8.20 -1.60
C GLY A 446 -18.61 7.56 -2.12
N GLY A 447 -18.54 6.24 -2.22
CA GLY A 447 -17.31 5.55 -2.66
C GLY A 447 -17.03 5.65 -4.17
N LEU A 448 -18.03 6.03 -4.97
CA LEU A 448 -17.92 6.07 -6.42
C LEU A 448 -16.98 7.18 -6.91
N LEU A 449 -17.03 8.36 -6.28
CA LEU A 449 -16.21 9.51 -6.67
C LEU A 449 -14.71 9.30 -6.38
N PRO A 450 -14.31 8.87 -5.16
CA PRO A 450 -12.91 8.53 -4.90
C PRO A 450 -12.41 7.40 -5.80
N PHE A 451 -13.23 6.36 -6.04
CA PHE A 451 -12.86 5.28 -6.97
C PHE A 451 -12.61 5.81 -8.38
N GLY A 452 -13.49 6.65 -8.91
CA GLY A 452 -13.31 7.27 -10.24
C GLY A 452 -12.02 8.09 -10.34
N SER A 453 -11.58 8.73 -9.25
CA SER A 453 -10.34 9.51 -9.23
C SER A 453 -9.06 8.66 -9.28
N ILE A 454 -9.10 7.41 -8.82
CA ILE A 454 -7.93 6.52 -8.76
C ILE A 454 -7.97 5.39 -9.79
N PHE A 455 -9.06 5.26 -10.55
CA PHE A 455 -9.33 4.10 -11.42
C PHE A 455 -8.17 3.73 -12.35
N ILE A 456 -7.57 4.73 -13.01
CA ILE A 456 -6.46 4.51 -13.95
C ILE A 456 -5.20 4.04 -13.23
N GLU A 457 -4.90 4.58 -12.05
CA GLU A 457 -3.71 4.16 -11.28
C GLU A 457 -3.89 2.77 -10.67
N VAL A 458 -5.12 2.44 -10.23
CA VAL A 458 -5.45 1.08 -9.79
C VAL A 458 -5.20 0.08 -10.92
N TYR A 459 -5.52 0.41 -12.18
CA TYR A 459 -5.18 -0.46 -13.31
C TYR A 459 -3.66 -0.71 -13.46
N PHE A 460 -2.84 0.33 -13.33
CA PHE A 460 -1.38 0.19 -13.38
C PHE A 460 -0.82 -0.60 -12.21
N ILE A 461 -1.34 -0.38 -11.00
CA ILE A 461 -0.99 -1.16 -9.80
C ILE A 461 -1.31 -2.64 -10.03
N PHE A 462 -2.53 -2.95 -10.47
CA PHE A 462 -2.95 -4.34 -10.73
C PHE A 462 -2.14 -5.00 -11.83
N THR A 463 -1.79 -4.27 -12.89
CA THR A 463 -0.92 -4.79 -13.94
C THR A 463 0.48 -5.07 -13.41
N SER A 464 0.99 -4.22 -12.52
CA SER A 464 2.33 -4.39 -11.96
C SER A 464 2.42 -5.60 -11.04
N PHE A 465 1.46 -5.76 -10.12
CA PHE A 465 1.42 -6.90 -9.19
C PHE A 465 1.10 -8.23 -9.88
N TRP A 466 0.12 -8.26 -10.79
CA TRP A 466 -0.37 -9.53 -11.36
C TRP A 466 0.27 -9.90 -12.71
N ALA A 467 0.78 -8.93 -13.47
CA ALA A 467 1.46 -9.17 -14.74
C ALA A 467 2.99 -8.93 -14.68
N TYR A 468 3.58 -8.82 -13.48
CA TYR A 468 5.02 -8.69 -13.22
C TYR A 468 5.73 -7.54 -13.94
N LYS A 469 5.02 -6.48 -14.28
CA LYS A 469 5.68 -5.25 -14.73
C LYS A 469 6.19 -4.51 -13.51
N ILE A 470 7.48 -4.19 -13.47
CA ILE A 470 8.07 -3.44 -12.36
C ILE A 470 7.51 -2.02 -12.38
N TYR A 471 6.76 -1.66 -11.33
CA TYR A 471 6.28 -0.29 -11.16
C TYR A 471 7.39 0.56 -10.56
N TYR A 472 7.93 1.50 -11.33
CA TYR A 472 9.03 2.36 -10.91
C TYR A 472 8.64 3.83 -10.71
N VAL A 473 7.39 4.21 -11.04
CA VAL A 473 6.97 5.62 -11.06
C VAL A 473 6.38 6.07 -9.72
N TYR A 474 7.11 5.88 -8.63
CA TYR A 474 6.66 6.12 -7.25
C TYR A 474 6.24 7.57 -6.95
N GLY A 475 6.76 8.55 -7.71
CA GLY A 475 6.36 9.95 -7.57
C GLY A 475 4.88 10.20 -7.89
N PHE A 476 4.32 9.54 -8.92
CA PHE A 476 2.89 9.65 -9.21
C PHE A 476 2.05 8.95 -8.14
N MET A 477 2.50 7.81 -7.62
CA MET A 477 1.83 7.13 -6.51
C MET A 477 1.68 8.02 -5.29
N LEU A 478 2.75 8.76 -4.91
CA LEU A 478 2.69 9.68 -3.78
C LEU A 478 1.61 10.75 -3.99
N LEU A 479 1.57 11.35 -5.18
CA LEU A 479 0.62 12.40 -5.52
C LEU A 479 -0.82 11.88 -5.54
N VAL A 480 -1.04 10.68 -6.07
CA VAL A 480 -2.34 10.00 -6.11
C VAL A 480 -2.81 9.66 -4.70
N CYS A 481 -1.92 9.21 -3.80
CA CYS A 481 -2.24 8.99 -2.39
C CYS A 481 -2.72 10.28 -1.71
N VAL A 482 -2.06 11.42 -1.96
CA VAL A 482 -2.46 12.73 -1.43
C VAL A 482 -3.81 13.18 -2.00
N LEU A 483 -4.01 13.03 -3.32
CA LEU A 483 -5.28 13.39 -3.95
C LEU A 483 -6.43 12.52 -3.46
N LEU A 484 -6.23 11.21 -3.35
CA LEU A 484 -7.22 10.28 -2.79
C LEU A 484 -7.62 10.71 -1.38
N ALA A 485 -6.66 11.12 -0.54
CA ALA A 485 -6.95 11.63 0.79
C ALA A 485 -7.82 12.90 0.74
N ILE A 486 -7.54 13.84 -0.16
CA ILE A 486 -8.35 15.06 -0.30
C ILE A 486 -9.76 14.73 -0.80
N VAL A 487 -9.90 13.90 -1.83
CA VAL A 487 -11.22 13.51 -2.38
C VAL A 487 -12.06 12.82 -1.31
N THR A 488 -11.48 11.86 -0.59
CA THR A 488 -12.19 11.13 0.48
C THR A 488 -12.58 12.05 1.63
N MET A 489 -11.77 13.05 2.01
CA MET A 489 -12.18 14.11 2.96
C MET A 489 -13.43 14.86 2.48
N CYS A 490 -13.41 15.32 1.23
CA CYS A 490 -14.49 16.12 0.68
C CYS A 490 -15.79 15.33 0.62
N VAL A 491 -15.75 14.09 0.10
CA VAL A 491 -16.96 13.25 0.00
C VAL A 491 -17.50 12.89 1.37
N THR A 492 -16.65 12.48 2.31
CA THR A 492 -17.09 12.16 3.67
C THR A 492 -17.72 13.37 4.35
N ALA A 493 -17.18 14.58 4.16
CA ALA A 493 -17.77 15.82 4.68
C ALA A 493 -19.17 16.10 4.08
N VAL A 494 -19.35 15.94 2.76
CA VAL A 494 -20.66 16.10 2.10
C VAL A 494 -21.66 15.07 2.64
N CYS A 495 -21.29 13.79 2.71
CA CYS A 495 -22.18 12.74 3.21
C CYS A 495 -22.56 12.95 4.68
N CYS A 496 -21.61 13.39 5.53
CA CYS A 496 -21.91 13.76 6.92
C CYS A 496 -22.91 14.91 6.99
N TYR A 497 -22.72 15.93 6.16
CA TYR A 497 -23.61 17.08 6.12
C TYR A 497 -25.04 16.70 5.70
N VAL A 498 -25.20 15.86 4.66
CA VAL A 498 -26.52 15.35 4.26
C VAL A 498 -27.16 14.55 5.40
N LEU A 499 -26.39 13.71 6.09
CA LEU A 499 -26.88 12.90 7.19
C LEU A 499 -27.33 13.74 8.40
N LEU A 500 -26.55 14.76 8.78
CA LEU A 500 -26.86 15.63 9.91
C LEU A 500 -28.08 16.53 9.63
N ASN A 501 -28.29 16.94 8.37
CA ASN A 501 -29.52 17.64 7.97
C ASN A 501 -30.75 16.75 7.97
N ALA A 502 -30.57 15.43 7.88
CA ALA A 502 -31.63 14.44 8.07
C ALA A 502 -31.82 14.07 9.55
N GLU A 503 -31.27 14.87 10.48
CA GLU A 503 -31.40 14.72 11.93
C GLU A 503 -30.86 13.38 12.48
N ASP A 504 -30.01 12.68 11.72
CA ASP A 504 -29.35 11.45 12.17
C ASP A 504 -27.96 11.77 12.74
N TYR A 505 -27.84 11.73 14.06
CA TYR A 505 -26.60 12.00 14.79
C TYR A 505 -25.55 10.87 14.69
N ARG A 506 -25.85 9.72 14.06
CA ARG A 506 -24.95 8.55 13.98
C ARG A 506 -23.90 8.67 12.87
N TRP A 507 -23.33 9.86 12.70
CA TRP A 507 -22.43 10.20 11.60
C TRP A 507 -21.11 9.44 11.62
N ARG A 508 -20.56 9.10 12.80
CA ARG A 508 -19.21 8.53 12.95
C ARG A 508 -18.98 7.24 12.16
N TRP A 509 -19.91 6.28 12.25
CA TRP A 509 -19.81 5.03 11.49
C TRP A 509 -20.11 5.26 10.00
N THR A 510 -21.08 6.10 9.68
CA THR A 510 -21.38 6.44 8.29
C THR A 510 -20.17 7.06 7.60
N SER A 511 -19.49 8.00 8.24
CA SER A 511 -18.27 8.62 7.72
C SER A 511 -17.12 7.63 7.54
N PHE A 512 -17.00 6.66 8.46
CA PHE A 512 -16.04 5.56 8.33
C PHE A 512 -16.32 4.74 7.07
N PHE A 513 -17.57 4.31 6.90
CA PHE A 513 -17.94 3.45 5.78
C PHE A 513 -17.97 4.18 4.43
N VAL A 514 -18.26 5.49 4.39
CA VAL A 514 -18.15 6.31 3.18
C VAL A 514 -16.70 6.39 2.68
N GLY A 515 -15.71 6.50 3.58
CA GLY A 515 -14.30 6.42 3.19
C GLY A 515 -13.93 5.02 2.71
N ALA A 516 -14.33 4.00 3.48
CA ALA A 516 -14.01 2.60 3.21
C ALA A 516 -14.68 2.02 1.95
N SER A 517 -15.82 2.57 1.50
CA SER A 517 -16.53 2.06 0.32
C SER A 517 -15.74 2.21 -0.98
N THR A 518 -14.75 3.10 -1.03
CA THR A 518 -13.76 3.16 -2.13
C THR A 518 -13.11 1.79 -2.37
N ALA A 519 -12.74 1.08 -1.30
CA ALA A 519 -12.11 -0.23 -1.40
C ALA A 519 -13.06 -1.33 -1.89
N PHE A 520 -14.36 -1.20 -1.61
CA PHE A 520 -15.38 -2.10 -2.15
C PHE A 520 -15.43 -2.01 -3.68
N TYR A 521 -15.41 -0.79 -4.23
CA TYR A 521 -15.34 -0.59 -5.68
C TYR A 521 -14.04 -1.12 -6.30
N VAL A 522 -12.91 -0.95 -5.63
CA VAL A 522 -11.63 -1.55 -6.06
C VAL A 522 -11.71 -3.08 -6.05
N TYR A 523 -12.38 -3.69 -5.07
CA TYR A 523 -12.57 -5.15 -5.03
C TYR A 523 -13.48 -5.64 -6.15
N LEU A 524 -14.57 -4.92 -6.48
CA LEU A 524 -15.40 -5.23 -7.64
C LEU A 524 -14.61 -5.12 -8.95
N TYR A 525 -13.76 -4.09 -9.07
CA TYR A 525 -12.85 -3.96 -10.20
C TYR A 525 -11.86 -5.13 -10.27
N ALA A 526 -11.36 -5.63 -9.13
CA ALA A 526 -10.49 -6.80 -9.09
C ALA A 526 -11.17 -8.07 -9.64
N VAL A 527 -12.46 -8.26 -9.36
CA VAL A 527 -13.25 -9.37 -9.93
C VAL A 527 -13.32 -9.22 -11.45
N TYR A 528 -13.64 -8.02 -11.96
CA TYR A 528 -13.63 -7.74 -13.39
C TYR A 528 -12.25 -7.99 -14.03
N TYR A 529 -11.18 -7.52 -13.37
CA TYR A 529 -9.82 -7.67 -13.85
C TYR A 529 -9.41 -9.14 -13.95
N PHE A 530 -9.79 -9.97 -12.98
CA PHE A 530 -9.53 -11.41 -13.00
C PHE A 530 -10.13 -12.08 -14.26
N PHE A 531 -11.41 -11.88 -14.54
CA PHE A 531 -12.08 -12.56 -15.66
C PHE A 531 -11.72 -12.01 -17.04
N TYR A 532 -11.51 -10.70 -17.18
CA TYR A 532 -11.39 -10.06 -18.50
C TYR A 532 -9.96 -9.63 -18.87
N LYS A 533 -9.06 -9.49 -17.90
CA LYS A 533 -7.68 -9.03 -18.16
C LYS A 533 -6.64 -10.11 -17.87
N THR A 534 -6.87 -10.96 -16.86
CA THR A 534 -5.94 -12.05 -16.58
C THR A 534 -6.29 -13.31 -17.36
N LYS A 535 -5.27 -14.10 -17.74
CA LYS A 535 -5.44 -15.46 -18.29
C LYS A 535 -5.21 -16.53 -17.21
N MET A 536 -5.37 -16.14 -15.95
CA MET A 536 -5.10 -16.99 -14.79
C MET A 536 -6.22 -18.01 -14.62
N TYR A 537 -5.86 -19.26 -14.33
CA TYR A 537 -6.80 -20.35 -14.05
C TYR A 537 -6.28 -21.21 -12.91
N GLY A 538 -7.09 -22.15 -12.43
CA GLY A 538 -6.71 -23.06 -11.36
C GLY A 538 -7.04 -22.55 -9.96
N PHE A 539 -7.20 -23.49 -9.04
CA PHE A 539 -7.68 -23.24 -7.68
C PHE A 539 -6.67 -22.44 -6.85
N PHE A 540 -5.40 -22.83 -6.89
CA PHE A 540 -4.31 -22.17 -6.15
C PHE A 540 -4.19 -20.69 -6.55
N GLN A 541 -4.06 -20.41 -7.85
CA GLN A 541 -3.93 -19.06 -8.40
C GLN A 541 -5.14 -18.18 -8.05
N THR A 542 -6.35 -18.74 -8.06
CA THR A 542 -7.59 -18.02 -7.72
C THR A 542 -7.62 -17.60 -6.25
N ILE A 543 -7.32 -18.52 -5.32
CA ILE A 543 -7.27 -18.22 -3.89
C ILE A 543 -6.15 -17.22 -3.58
N PHE A 544 -4.98 -17.39 -4.20
CA PHE A 544 -3.88 -16.45 -4.04
C PHE A 544 -4.29 -15.04 -4.51
N TYR A 545 -4.88 -14.93 -5.70
CA TYR A 545 -5.34 -13.66 -6.26
C TYR A 545 -6.33 -12.94 -5.35
N PHE A 546 -7.43 -13.61 -4.99
CA PHE A 546 -8.47 -12.99 -4.16
C PHE A 546 -8.02 -12.78 -2.72
N GLY A 547 -7.20 -13.67 -2.16
CA GLY A 547 -6.64 -13.54 -0.82
C GLY A 547 -5.79 -12.27 -0.66
N TYR A 548 -4.76 -12.10 -1.49
CA TYR A 548 -3.91 -10.92 -1.43
C TYR A 548 -4.63 -9.64 -1.87
N THR A 549 -5.54 -9.72 -2.83
CA THR A 549 -6.37 -8.56 -3.21
C THR A 549 -7.31 -8.14 -2.07
N SER A 550 -7.83 -9.07 -1.29
CA SER A 550 -8.64 -8.75 -0.11
C SER A 550 -7.83 -8.03 0.96
N ILE A 551 -6.58 -8.44 1.19
CA ILE A 551 -5.65 -7.75 2.09
C ILE A 551 -5.42 -6.31 1.62
N PHE A 552 -5.13 -6.12 0.33
CA PHE A 552 -4.95 -4.79 -0.26
C PHE A 552 -6.20 -3.91 -0.09
N CYS A 553 -7.39 -4.42 -0.42
CA CYS A 553 -8.63 -3.67 -0.30
C CYS A 553 -8.98 -3.34 1.16
N VAL A 554 -8.80 -4.25 2.11
CA VAL A 554 -9.05 -3.96 3.54
C VAL A 554 -8.09 -2.90 4.05
N ALA A 555 -6.80 -2.97 3.70
CA ALA A 555 -5.83 -1.94 4.06
C ALA A 555 -6.18 -0.58 3.45
N LEU A 556 -6.55 -0.53 2.17
CA LEU A 556 -7.01 0.68 1.47
C LEU A 556 -8.26 1.27 2.14
N GLY A 557 -9.25 0.43 2.46
CA GLY A 557 -10.51 0.84 3.08
C GLY A 557 -10.29 1.44 4.47
N ILE A 558 -9.45 0.81 5.29
CA ILE A 558 -9.07 1.31 6.62
C ILE A 558 -8.22 2.59 6.50
N MET A 559 -7.36 2.70 5.50
CA MET A 559 -6.55 3.90 5.26
C MET A 559 -7.40 5.14 4.91
N CYS A 560 -8.42 4.98 4.06
CA CYS A 560 -9.32 6.07 3.66
C CYS A 560 -10.16 6.66 4.82
N VAL A 561 -10.11 6.05 6.01
CA VAL A 561 -10.84 6.48 7.22
C VAL A 561 -10.13 7.62 7.97
N LEU A 562 -8.84 7.88 7.70
CA LEU A 562 -8.00 8.84 8.42
C LEU A 562 -8.61 10.25 8.58
N LEU A 563 -9.55 10.59 7.71
CA LEU A 563 -9.94 11.97 7.42
C LEU A 563 -11.19 12.42 8.16
N VAL A 564 -11.75 11.53 8.98
CA VAL A 564 -12.99 11.74 9.72
C VAL A 564 -12.75 12.24 11.15
N VAL A 565 -11.52 12.09 11.69
CA VAL A 565 -11.29 12.17 13.15
C VAL A 565 -10.30 13.26 13.57
N SER A 566 -9.67 14.00 12.64
CA SER A 566 -8.89 15.17 13.03
C SER A 566 -9.85 16.22 13.60
N ARG A 567 -9.55 16.70 14.81
CA ARG A 567 -10.32 17.58 15.73
C ARG A 567 -10.99 18.82 15.11
N SER A 568 -10.84 19.08 13.82
CA SER A 568 -11.05 20.36 13.18
C SER A 568 -12.07 20.33 12.04
N PHE A 569 -12.22 19.26 11.26
CA PHE A 569 -12.96 19.41 9.99
C PHE A 569 -14.50 19.45 10.12
N VAL A 570 -15.06 18.71 11.09
CA VAL A 570 -16.50 18.77 11.42
C VAL A 570 -16.82 19.98 12.30
N LEU A 571 -15.89 20.39 13.17
CA LEU A 571 -16.05 21.55 14.05
C LEU A 571 -15.86 22.90 13.32
N LEU A 572 -15.02 22.98 12.27
CA LEU A 572 -14.85 24.21 11.47
C LEU A 572 -15.98 24.47 10.46
N ASN A 573 -16.75 23.46 10.04
CA ASN A 573 -17.75 23.62 8.98
C ASN A 573 -19.21 23.61 9.46
N ILE A 574 -19.48 23.26 10.73
CA ILE A 574 -20.85 23.11 11.24
C ILE A 574 -21.17 24.10 12.38
N ALA A 575 -20.20 24.80 12.97
CA ALA A 575 -20.47 25.71 14.09
C ALA A 575 -20.14 27.19 13.78
N PRO A 576 -21.09 27.98 13.25
CA PRO A 576 -21.12 29.41 13.50
C PRO A 576 -21.97 29.64 14.76
N THR A 577 -21.46 29.28 15.94
CA THR A 577 -22.00 29.85 17.18
C THR A 577 -21.23 31.15 17.47
N SER A 578 -21.97 32.19 17.82
CA SER A 578 -21.53 33.57 18.02
C SER A 578 -20.31 33.74 18.94
N SER A 579 -20.02 32.77 19.81
CA SER A 579 -18.88 32.79 20.73
C SER A 579 -17.54 32.33 20.11
N CYS A 580 -17.56 31.74 18.91
CA CYS A 580 -16.36 31.28 18.18
C CYS A 580 -15.93 32.25 17.06
N ARG A 581 -16.45 33.49 17.06
CA ARG A 581 -16.11 34.52 16.07
C ARG A 581 -14.65 35.00 16.20
N ASP A 582 -14.12 35.00 17.42
CA ASP A 582 -12.77 35.52 17.69
C ASP A 582 -11.65 34.48 17.53
N LEU A 583 -11.97 33.18 17.59
CA LEU A 583 -10.98 32.12 17.44
C LEU A 583 -10.63 31.81 15.97
N PHE A 584 -11.59 32.02 15.06
CA PHE A 584 -11.47 31.65 13.64
C PHE A 584 -10.50 32.57 12.88
N CYS A 585 -10.52 33.87 13.18
CA CYS A 585 -9.58 34.82 12.60
C CYS A 585 -8.19 34.68 13.26
N GLY A 586 -8.14 34.46 14.58
CA GLY A 586 -6.90 34.31 15.34
C GLY A 586 -6.09 33.05 15.00
N GLN A 587 -6.73 31.88 14.86
CA GLN A 587 -6.04 30.60 14.62
C GLN A 587 -5.60 30.41 13.16
N PHE A 588 -6.39 30.84 12.18
CA PHE A 588 -6.00 30.77 10.77
C PHE A 588 -4.84 31.74 10.46
N LEU A 589 -4.87 32.95 11.02
CA LEU A 589 -3.76 33.90 10.89
C LEU A 589 -2.51 33.46 11.66
N THR A 590 -2.62 32.86 12.86
CA THR A 590 -1.44 32.34 13.58
C THR A 590 -0.82 31.11 12.90
N GLN A 591 -1.61 30.31 12.19
CA GLN A 591 -1.11 29.14 11.45
C GLN A 591 -0.47 29.56 10.11
N CYS A 592 -1.01 30.57 9.40
CA CYS A 592 -0.32 31.20 8.28
C CYS A 592 0.95 31.96 8.69
N ARG A 593 1.00 32.55 9.90
CA ARG A 593 2.19 33.22 10.46
C ARG A 593 3.30 32.25 10.85
N ARG A 594 2.97 31.02 11.26
CA ARG A 594 3.94 29.93 11.53
C ARG A 594 4.53 29.29 10.28
N VAL A 595 3.85 29.39 9.14
CA VAL A 595 4.25 28.76 7.86
C VAL A 595 4.86 29.78 6.87
N GLY A 596 4.98 31.06 7.27
CA GLY A 596 5.81 32.05 6.57
C GLY A 596 5.33 32.51 5.19
N PHE A 597 4.06 32.26 4.82
CA PHE A 597 3.60 32.43 3.44
C PHE A 597 3.04 33.82 3.07
N LEU A 598 2.92 34.78 4.00
CA LEU A 598 2.39 36.12 3.71
C LEU A 598 3.11 37.20 4.53
N SER A 599 3.76 38.14 3.83
CA SER A 599 4.25 39.41 4.38
C SER A 599 3.44 40.55 3.76
N PHE A 600 2.63 41.24 4.56
CA PHE A 600 2.05 42.55 4.21
C PHE A 600 2.28 43.54 5.36
N PRO A 601 2.43 44.84 5.08
CA PRO A 601 3.03 45.80 5.98
C PRO A 601 2.06 46.24 7.09
N SER A 602 2.65 46.56 8.24
CA SER A 602 2.00 47.10 9.42
C SER A 602 1.52 48.54 9.20
N GLY A 603 0.20 48.78 9.28
CA GLY A 603 -0.33 50.14 9.41
C GLY A 603 -1.83 50.25 9.14
N GLY A 604 -2.64 50.43 10.19
CA GLY A 604 -4.06 50.75 10.07
C GLY A 604 -4.77 50.75 11.42
N ARG A 605 -4.85 51.93 12.06
CA ARG A 605 -5.55 52.18 13.33
C ARG A 605 -7.05 51.88 13.19
N LEU A 606 -7.60 51.10 14.11
CA LEU A 606 -9.04 51.05 14.36
C LEU A 606 -9.42 52.26 15.24
N TYR A 607 -10.44 52.99 14.80
CA TYR A 607 -11.02 54.12 15.50
C TYR A 607 -11.68 53.69 16.82
N GLU A 608 -11.27 54.31 17.92
CA GLU A 608 -12.06 54.39 19.16
C GLU A 608 -13.28 55.28 18.92
N VAL A 609 -14.47 54.79 19.27
CA VAL A 609 -15.64 55.63 19.55
C VAL A 609 -15.90 55.52 21.04
N SER A 610 -15.70 56.64 21.74
CA SER A 610 -15.78 56.77 23.19
C SER A 610 -17.23 56.90 23.69
N SER A 611 -17.51 56.16 24.77
CA SER A 611 -18.22 56.58 26.01
C SER A 611 -19.53 57.38 25.93
N GLY A 612 -20.57 56.78 26.51
CA GLY A 612 -21.72 57.47 27.08
C GLY A 612 -22.26 56.73 28.30
N VAL A 613 -21.54 56.78 29.43
CA VAL A 613 -22.09 56.45 30.75
C VAL A 613 -21.72 57.57 31.70
N SER A 614 -22.75 58.28 32.14
CA SER A 614 -22.71 59.38 33.09
C SER A 614 -22.39 58.89 34.50
N SER A 615 -21.30 59.42 35.04
CA SER A 615 -20.95 59.41 36.46
C SER A 615 -21.79 60.43 37.24
N LEU A 616 -22.27 60.07 38.43
CA LEU A 616 -22.53 61.00 39.53
C LEU A 616 -21.74 60.53 40.78
N PRO A 617 -21.27 61.46 41.64
CA PRO A 617 -20.03 61.33 42.40
C PRO A 617 -20.24 60.85 43.84
N GLY A 618 -19.17 60.32 44.44
CA GLY A 618 -19.15 59.87 45.83
C GLY A 618 -19.02 60.99 46.86
N THR A 619 -19.16 60.62 48.13
CA THR A 619 -18.49 61.21 49.31
C THR A 619 -18.73 60.32 50.53
N CYS A 620 -17.64 60.04 51.26
CA CYS A 620 -17.50 59.41 52.59
C CYS A 620 -18.04 58.00 52.84
#